data_AF-A0A529LUG1-F1
#
_entry.id   AF-A0A529LUG1-F1
#
_cell.length_a   1.000
_cell.length_b   1.000
_cell.length_c   1.000
_cell.angle_alpha   90.00
_cell.angle_beta   90.00
_cell.angle_gamma   90.00
#
_symmetry.space_group_name_H-M   'P 1'
#
loop_
_entity.id
_entity.type
_entity.pdbx_description
1 polymer ?
#
loop_
_entity_poly.entity_id
_entity_poly.type
_entity_poly.pdbx_seq_one_letter_code
_entity_poly.pdbx_strand_id
1 'polypeptide(L)'
;YHRPPPAANAPADIASGGEMWRMDGVLPYSDDLQDSSDSFPFGAAYGCGDMVSTPSDMVAFTRGLFSGKLLSPPFFDEMFEHRVPASFPGTRMRETGAGMFQSAYANRAFYGHQGSIPGYVAVMLHDPLSGLTIAMTSNVGSGNRLSFQASGLHPVVDKAIRIALG
;
A
#
# COMPACT_ATOMS: atom_id res chain seq x y z
N TYR A 1 -3.69 13.47 -6.71
CA TYR A 1 -2.30 13.52 -6.21
C TYR A 1 -2.03 14.88 -5.60
N HIS A 2 -1.64 14.93 -4.33
CA HIS A 2 -1.29 16.16 -3.61
C HIS A 2 0.23 16.35 -3.65
N ARG A 3 0.71 17.50 -4.16
CA ARG A 3 2.13 17.77 -4.39
C ARG A 3 2.45 19.22 -3.98
N PRO A 4 2.41 19.57 -2.70
CA PRO A 4 2.63 20.95 -2.26
C PRO A 4 4.08 21.37 -2.54
N PRO A 5 4.35 22.68 -2.72
CA PRO A 5 5.72 23.17 -2.80
C PRO A 5 6.54 22.70 -1.59
N PRO A 6 7.77 22.19 -1.78
CA PRO A 6 8.59 21.75 -0.68
C PRO A 6 8.96 22.94 0.21
N ALA A 7 8.99 22.73 1.53
CA ALA A 7 9.58 23.69 2.45
C ALA A 7 11.06 23.94 2.08
N ALA A 8 11.60 25.12 2.42
CA ALA A 8 12.97 25.50 2.08
C ALA A 8 14.04 24.51 2.60
N ASN A 9 13.74 23.80 3.68
CA ASN A 9 14.59 22.79 4.31
C ASN A 9 13.98 21.37 4.20
N ALA A 10 13.13 21.13 3.19
CA ALA A 10 12.52 19.83 3.00
C ALA A 10 13.59 18.75 2.78
N PRO A 11 13.41 17.58 3.40
CA PRO A 11 14.31 16.47 3.18
C PRO A 11 14.26 15.97 1.74
N ALA A 12 15.41 15.51 1.24
CA ALA A 12 15.50 14.93 -0.10
C ALA A 12 15.30 13.40 -0.10
N ASP A 13 15.57 12.73 1.03
CA ASP A 13 15.45 11.27 1.11
C ASP A 13 14.04 10.82 1.51
N ILE A 14 13.61 9.68 0.98
CA ILE A 14 12.26 9.13 1.21
C ILE A 14 12.04 8.80 2.69
N ALA A 15 13.09 8.40 3.42
CA ALA A 15 12.96 7.96 4.80
C ALA A 15 12.54 9.09 5.74
N SER A 16 12.98 10.31 5.45
CA SER A 16 12.65 11.52 6.21
C SER A 16 11.52 12.37 5.59
N GLY A 17 10.90 11.92 4.49
CA GLY A 17 9.71 12.56 3.90
C GLY A 17 9.92 13.23 2.55
N GLY A 18 11.06 12.99 1.91
CA GLY A 18 11.32 13.37 0.52
C GLY A 18 10.34 12.70 -0.46
N GLU A 19 10.25 13.28 -1.65
CA GLU A 19 9.29 12.86 -2.67
C GLU A 19 9.67 11.48 -3.25
N MET A 20 8.78 10.49 -3.11
CA MET A 20 8.99 9.16 -3.71
C MET A 20 8.88 9.17 -5.22
N TRP A 21 7.94 9.95 -5.76
CA TRP A 21 7.61 9.98 -7.17
C TRP A 21 8.06 11.30 -7.77
N ARG A 22 9.05 11.29 -8.67
CA ARG A 22 9.46 12.50 -9.37
C ARG A 22 8.40 12.86 -10.41
N MET A 23 7.67 13.94 -10.17
CA MET A 23 6.60 14.42 -11.06
C MET A 23 7.01 15.70 -11.82
N ASP A 24 8.28 16.05 -11.81
CA ASP A 24 8.79 17.24 -12.50
C ASP A 24 8.54 17.16 -14.01
N GLY A 25 8.06 18.27 -14.58
CA GLY A 25 7.66 18.32 -16.00
C GLY A 25 6.35 17.60 -16.31
N VAL A 26 5.71 16.96 -15.32
CA VAL A 26 4.45 16.25 -15.47
C VAL A 26 3.34 16.92 -14.66
N LEU A 27 3.49 17.00 -13.32
CA LEU A 27 2.56 17.71 -12.44
C LEU A 27 3.31 18.83 -11.69
N PRO A 28 2.85 20.10 -11.79
CA PRO A 28 3.44 21.18 -11.02
C PRO A 28 3.20 20.99 -9.52
N TYR A 29 3.93 21.76 -8.71
CA TYR A 29 3.59 21.89 -7.30
C TYR A 29 2.21 22.57 -7.15
N SER A 30 1.37 22.02 -6.29
CA SER A 30 0.06 22.55 -5.94
C SER A 30 -0.38 22.02 -4.57
N ASP A 31 -0.99 22.90 -3.77
CA ASP A 31 -1.68 22.53 -2.54
C ASP A 31 -3.03 21.84 -2.80
N ASP A 32 -3.57 21.95 -4.03
CA ASP A 32 -4.78 21.26 -4.45
C ASP A 32 -4.49 19.83 -4.94
N LEU A 33 -5.53 18.99 -4.91
CA LEU A 33 -5.46 17.67 -5.53
C LEU A 33 -5.45 17.78 -7.05
N GLN A 34 -4.44 17.17 -7.67
CA GLN A 34 -4.28 17.11 -9.11
C GLN A 34 -4.57 15.71 -9.63
N ASP A 35 -5.19 15.60 -10.81
CA ASP A 35 -5.34 14.31 -11.47
C ASP A 35 -3.98 13.82 -12.00
N SER A 36 -3.59 12.62 -11.61
CA SER A 36 -2.35 11.99 -12.06
C SER A 36 -2.57 10.94 -13.15
N SER A 37 -3.83 10.64 -13.54
CA SER A 37 -4.15 9.50 -14.41
C SER A 37 -3.49 9.60 -15.79
N ASP A 38 -3.52 10.80 -16.35
CA ASP A 38 -3.07 11.07 -17.72
C ASP A 38 -1.63 11.64 -17.74
N SER A 39 -1.05 11.76 -16.56
CA SER A 39 0.20 12.44 -16.30
C SER A 39 1.32 11.44 -16.03
N PHE A 40 1.07 10.46 -15.17
CA PHE A 40 2.08 9.50 -14.78
C PHE A 40 2.02 8.23 -15.65
N PRO A 41 3.14 7.76 -16.21
CA PRO A 41 3.17 6.53 -17.00
C PRO A 41 3.11 5.29 -16.09
N PHE A 42 1.94 4.97 -15.53
CA PHE A 42 1.80 3.86 -14.56
C PHE A 42 2.31 2.52 -15.07
N GLY A 43 2.16 2.25 -16.37
CA GLY A 43 2.66 1.03 -17.01
C GLY A 43 4.19 0.86 -16.94
N ALA A 44 4.95 1.93 -16.69
CA ALA A 44 6.40 1.83 -16.51
C ALA A 44 6.81 1.11 -15.22
N ALA A 45 5.87 0.84 -14.30
CA ALA A 45 6.12 0.03 -13.12
C ALA A 45 6.29 -1.47 -13.43
N TYR A 46 5.76 -1.95 -14.57
CA TYR A 46 5.74 -3.37 -14.93
C TYR A 46 5.30 -4.26 -13.74
N GLY A 47 5.92 -5.44 -13.58
CA GLY A 47 5.62 -6.37 -12.50
C GLY A 47 5.84 -5.83 -11.07
N CYS A 48 6.38 -4.63 -10.88
CA CYS A 48 6.49 -3.99 -9.58
C CYS A 48 5.21 -3.23 -9.15
N GLY A 49 4.26 -2.97 -10.06
CA GLY A 49 3.04 -2.24 -9.68
C GLY A 49 2.19 -1.66 -10.81
N ASP A 50 2.17 -2.24 -12.00
CA ASP A 50 1.36 -1.76 -13.13
C ASP A 50 -0.11 -2.27 -13.13
N MET A 51 -0.46 -3.18 -12.22
CA MET A 51 -1.78 -3.79 -12.19
C MET A 51 -2.90 -2.79 -11.85
N VAL A 52 -3.99 -2.87 -12.61
CA VAL A 52 -5.25 -2.17 -12.34
C VAL A 52 -6.28 -3.19 -11.87
N SER A 53 -6.98 -2.90 -10.76
CA SER A 53 -7.95 -3.83 -10.16
C SER A 53 -8.98 -3.10 -9.31
N THR A 54 -10.00 -3.83 -8.83
CA THR A 54 -10.99 -3.34 -7.88
C THR A 54 -10.74 -3.92 -6.48
N PRO A 55 -11.19 -3.27 -5.39
CA PRO A 55 -11.10 -3.85 -4.05
C PRO A 55 -11.77 -5.23 -3.95
N SER A 56 -12.87 -5.45 -4.67
CA SER A 56 -13.57 -6.74 -4.72
C SER A 56 -12.70 -7.84 -5.32
N ASP A 57 -12.00 -7.57 -6.42
CA ASP A 57 -11.07 -8.53 -7.06
C ASP A 57 -9.85 -8.80 -6.17
N MET A 58 -9.31 -7.77 -5.51
CA MET A 58 -8.22 -7.90 -4.54
C MET A 58 -8.58 -8.83 -3.37
N VAL A 59 -9.80 -8.69 -2.84
CA VAL A 59 -10.34 -9.60 -1.81
C VAL A 59 -10.48 -11.01 -2.35
N ALA A 60 -11.03 -11.17 -3.56
CA ALA A 60 -11.20 -12.48 -4.18
C ALA A 60 -9.85 -13.20 -4.40
N PHE A 61 -8.85 -12.49 -4.93
CA PHE A 61 -7.49 -12.99 -5.10
C PHE A 61 -6.90 -13.44 -3.76
N THR A 62 -6.96 -12.59 -2.74
CA THR A 62 -6.34 -12.88 -1.44
C THR A 62 -7.01 -14.06 -0.76
N ARG A 63 -8.35 -14.17 -0.81
CA ARG A 63 -9.06 -15.36 -0.31
C ARG A 63 -8.68 -16.61 -1.09
N GLY A 64 -8.55 -16.51 -2.41
CA GLY A 64 -8.06 -17.59 -3.26
C GLY A 64 -6.67 -18.06 -2.85
N LEU A 65 -5.75 -17.12 -2.62
CA LEU A 65 -4.38 -17.37 -2.19
C LEU A 65 -4.33 -18.12 -0.85
N PHE A 66 -4.96 -17.58 0.20
CA PHE A 66 -4.95 -18.17 1.54
C PHE A 66 -5.79 -19.46 1.66
N SER A 67 -6.71 -19.71 0.74
CA SER A 67 -7.44 -20.99 0.68
C SER A 67 -6.70 -22.10 -0.08
N GLY A 68 -5.48 -21.84 -0.57
CA GLY A 68 -4.69 -22.82 -1.32
C GLY A 68 -5.20 -23.09 -2.74
N LYS A 69 -6.06 -22.23 -3.29
CA LYS A 69 -6.60 -22.40 -4.65
C LYS A 69 -5.67 -21.89 -5.76
N LEU A 70 -4.71 -21.03 -5.41
CA LEU A 70 -3.83 -20.37 -6.38
C LEU A 70 -2.42 -20.97 -6.42
N LEU A 71 -1.89 -21.36 -5.27
CA LEU A 71 -0.53 -21.90 -5.14
C LEU A 71 -0.57 -23.28 -4.48
N SER A 72 0.35 -24.15 -4.87
CA SER A 72 0.61 -25.37 -4.12
C SER A 72 1.22 -25.02 -2.75
N PRO A 73 1.11 -25.92 -1.74
CA PRO A 73 1.61 -25.63 -0.40
C PRO A 73 3.08 -25.17 -0.37
N PRO A 74 4.03 -25.81 -1.08
CA PRO A 74 5.43 -25.35 -1.04
C PRO A 74 5.65 -23.92 -1.52
N PHE A 75 4.92 -23.46 -2.55
CA PHE A 75 5.05 -22.09 -3.03
C PHE A 75 4.35 -21.07 -2.12
N PHE A 76 3.25 -21.47 -1.48
CA PHE A 76 2.61 -20.62 -0.48
C PHE A 76 3.51 -20.46 0.76
N ASP A 77 4.15 -21.54 1.21
CA ASP A 77 5.06 -21.52 2.35
C ASP A 77 6.24 -20.57 2.10
N GLU A 78 6.82 -20.55 0.90
CA GLU A 78 7.86 -19.56 0.53
C GLU A 78 7.37 -18.10 0.60
N MET A 79 6.11 -17.83 0.24
CA MET A 79 5.53 -16.49 0.39
C MET A 79 5.25 -16.12 1.85
N PHE A 80 4.78 -17.09 2.64
CA PHE A 80 4.21 -16.85 3.96
C PHE A 80 5.21 -17.01 5.12
N GLU A 81 6.15 -17.92 5.01
CA GLU A 81 7.15 -18.24 6.04
C GLU A 81 8.45 -17.44 5.82
N HIS A 82 9.51 -17.82 6.55
CA HIS A 82 10.88 -17.28 6.40
C HIS A 82 10.95 -15.75 6.43
N ARG A 83 10.17 -15.15 7.32
CA ARG A 83 9.99 -13.71 7.40
C ARG A 83 11.25 -13.00 7.92
N VAL A 84 11.55 -11.86 7.32
CA VAL A 84 12.62 -10.96 7.75
C VAL A 84 12.08 -9.56 8.03
N PRO A 85 12.70 -8.78 8.94
CA PRO A 85 12.29 -7.40 9.20
C PRO A 85 12.31 -6.55 7.93
N ALA A 86 11.21 -5.83 7.69
CA ALA A 86 11.05 -4.92 6.57
C ALA A 86 10.18 -3.74 6.98
N SER A 87 10.64 -2.53 6.72
CA SER A 87 9.90 -1.31 7.03
C SER A 87 9.99 -0.34 5.88
N PHE A 88 8.87 0.30 5.58
CA PHE A 88 8.78 1.35 4.59
C PHE A 88 8.11 2.58 5.24
N PRO A 89 8.69 3.80 5.16
CA PRO A 89 8.17 5.00 5.84
C PRO A 89 6.68 5.21 5.68
N GLY A 90 5.89 5.63 6.67
CA GLY A 90 4.44 5.84 6.47
C GLY A 90 3.60 4.59 6.12
N THR A 91 4.17 3.39 6.17
CA THR A 91 3.43 2.13 6.05
C THR A 91 3.30 1.43 7.41
N ARG A 92 2.45 0.40 7.46
CA ARG A 92 2.35 -0.51 8.61
C ARG A 92 3.11 -1.82 8.46
N MET A 93 3.93 -1.95 7.41
CA MET A 93 4.76 -3.13 7.14
C MET A 93 5.84 -3.30 8.21
N ARG A 94 6.04 -4.52 8.69
CA ARG A 94 7.03 -4.86 9.72
C ARG A 94 7.96 -5.98 9.31
N GLU A 95 7.45 -6.92 8.52
CA GLU A 95 8.22 -8.04 7.98
C GLU A 95 7.78 -8.36 6.56
N THR A 96 8.60 -9.10 5.84
CA THR A 96 8.27 -9.65 4.52
C THR A 96 8.73 -11.10 4.39
N GLY A 97 7.94 -11.91 3.69
CA GLY A 97 8.39 -13.16 3.05
C GLY A 97 8.67 -12.91 1.57
N ALA A 98 8.53 -13.93 0.71
CA ALA A 98 8.64 -13.77 -0.74
C ALA A 98 7.41 -13.05 -1.33
N GLY A 99 7.41 -11.71 -1.31
CA GLY A 99 6.36 -10.88 -1.91
C GLY A 99 5.11 -10.66 -1.04
N MET A 100 5.06 -11.22 0.18
CA MET A 100 3.97 -11.01 1.13
C MET A 100 4.47 -10.34 2.41
N PHE A 101 3.98 -9.14 2.67
CA PHE A 101 4.30 -8.38 3.86
C PHE A 101 3.37 -8.74 5.02
N GLN A 102 3.94 -8.74 6.22
CA GLN A 102 3.19 -8.70 7.47
C GLN A 102 3.07 -7.23 7.92
N SER A 103 1.85 -6.82 8.23
CA SER A 103 1.51 -5.48 8.74
C SER A 103 0.68 -5.57 10.01
N ALA A 104 0.83 -4.59 10.90
CA ALA A 104 0.08 -4.54 12.16
C ALA A 104 -1.15 -3.62 12.05
N TYR A 105 -2.35 -4.19 12.25
CA TYR A 105 -3.61 -3.44 12.35
C TYR A 105 -4.45 -3.97 13.50
N ALA A 106 -5.07 -3.06 14.26
CA ALA A 106 -5.86 -3.39 15.44
C ALA A 106 -5.14 -4.35 16.41
N ASN A 107 -3.83 -4.15 16.60
CA ASN A 107 -2.93 -5.01 17.40
C ASN A 107 -2.86 -6.48 16.94
N ARG A 108 -3.15 -6.76 15.67
CA ARG A 108 -3.13 -8.09 15.08
C ARG A 108 -2.26 -8.10 13.84
N ALA A 109 -1.71 -9.27 13.51
CA ALA A 109 -0.96 -9.47 12.29
C ALA A 109 -1.92 -9.66 11.11
N PHE A 110 -1.68 -8.89 10.06
CA PHE A 110 -2.33 -9.05 8.76
C PHE A 110 -1.27 -9.25 7.68
N TYR A 111 -1.61 -10.02 6.68
CA TYR A 111 -0.69 -10.49 5.65
C TYR A 111 -1.20 -10.10 4.27
N GLY A 112 -0.32 -9.57 3.43
CA GLY A 112 -0.66 -9.08 2.10
C GLY A 112 0.29 -7.98 1.66
N HIS A 113 -0.23 -6.86 1.17
CA HIS A 113 0.59 -5.76 0.69
C HIS A 113 -0.10 -4.40 0.81
N GLN A 114 0.71 -3.34 0.82
CA GLN A 114 0.30 -1.96 0.65
C GLN A 114 0.90 -1.41 -0.64
N GLY A 115 0.09 -0.73 -1.46
CA GLY A 115 0.52 -0.08 -2.70
C GLY A 115 0.42 1.43 -2.58
N SER A 116 1.34 2.13 -3.23
CA SER A 116 1.23 3.57 -3.48
C SER A 116 1.81 3.84 -4.86
N ILE A 117 1.08 4.59 -5.66
CA ILE A 117 1.48 5.10 -6.98
C ILE A 117 0.83 6.50 -7.12
N PRO A 118 1.33 7.45 -7.94
CA PRO A 118 0.82 8.81 -7.88
C PRO A 118 -0.70 8.91 -8.00
N GLY A 119 -1.34 9.39 -6.93
CA GLY A 119 -2.78 9.58 -6.82
C GLY A 119 -3.52 8.41 -6.18
N TYR A 120 -2.90 7.25 -6.03
CA TYR A 120 -3.58 6.04 -5.54
C TYR A 120 -2.82 5.38 -4.40
N VAL A 121 -3.55 5.06 -3.34
CA VAL A 121 -3.04 4.30 -2.18
C VAL A 121 -3.95 3.11 -1.95
N ALA A 122 -3.37 1.93 -1.75
CA ALA A 122 -4.11 0.69 -1.58
C ALA A 122 -3.56 -0.12 -0.41
N VAL A 123 -4.45 -0.84 0.28
CA VAL A 123 -4.09 -1.94 1.16
C VAL A 123 -4.91 -3.17 0.78
N MET A 124 -4.29 -4.34 0.83
CA MET A 124 -4.92 -5.65 0.63
C MET A 124 -4.32 -6.60 1.65
N LEU A 125 -5.15 -7.11 2.55
CA LEU A 125 -4.71 -7.74 3.79
C LEU A 125 -5.63 -8.91 4.16
N HIS A 126 -5.04 -9.94 4.74
CA HIS A 126 -5.74 -11.08 5.31
C HIS A 126 -5.22 -11.42 6.69
N ASP A 127 -6.12 -11.75 7.60
CA ASP A 127 -5.78 -12.35 8.87
C ASP A 127 -6.18 -13.84 8.86
N PRO A 128 -5.21 -14.78 8.89
CA PRO A 128 -5.49 -16.20 8.87
C PRO A 128 -6.20 -16.69 10.14
N LEU A 129 -6.11 -15.96 11.26
CA LEU A 129 -6.73 -16.38 12.52
C LEU A 129 -8.25 -16.20 12.52
N SER A 130 -8.76 -15.08 11.99
CA SER A 130 -10.20 -14.81 11.87
C SER A 130 -10.77 -15.16 10.50
N GLY A 131 -9.93 -15.34 9.49
CA GLY A 131 -10.34 -15.45 8.09
C GLY A 131 -10.77 -14.12 7.45
N LEU A 132 -10.62 -12.99 8.14
CA LEU A 132 -10.98 -11.68 7.61
C LEU A 132 -10.02 -11.27 6.49
N THR A 133 -10.58 -10.96 5.32
CA THR A 133 -9.86 -10.32 4.20
C THR A 133 -10.43 -8.93 3.97
N ILE A 134 -9.56 -7.93 3.87
CA ILE A 134 -9.93 -6.54 3.57
C ILE A 134 -9.06 -6.04 2.42
N ALA A 135 -9.68 -5.35 1.47
CA ALA A 135 -9.00 -4.45 0.56
C ALA A 135 -9.64 -3.07 0.66
N MET A 136 -8.82 -2.03 0.67
CA MET A 136 -9.27 -0.63 0.69
C MET A 136 -8.35 0.20 -0.19
N THR A 137 -8.95 1.02 -1.04
CA THR A 137 -8.24 1.90 -1.96
C THR A 137 -8.68 3.34 -1.77
N SER A 138 -7.78 4.26 -2.09
CA SER A 138 -7.98 5.70 -2.08
C SER A 138 -7.46 6.26 -3.39
N ASN A 139 -8.20 7.16 -4.02
CA ASN A 139 -7.78 7.99 -5.16
C ASN A 139 -7.16 9.33 -4.71
N VAL A 140 -6.71 9.36 -3.46
CA VAL A 140 -5.89 10.43 -2.88
C VAL A 140 -4.55 9.84 -2.46
N GLY A 141 -3.47 10.52 -2.84
CA GLY A 141 -2.08 10.13 -2.60
C GLY A 141 -1.14 11.33 -2.70
N SER A 142 0.09 11.18 -2.23
CA SER A 142 1.16 12.20 -2.27
C SER A 142 2.53 11.54 -2.40
N GLY A 143 3.50 12.27 -2.98
CA GLY A 143 4.89 11.83 -3.05
C GLY A 143 5.59 11.82 -1.69
N ASN A 144 5.20 12.72 -0.78
CA ASN A 144 5.64 12.64 0.62
C ASN A 144 4.78 11.59 1.33
N ARG A 145 5.39 10.45 1.63
CA ARG A 145 4.67 9.31 2.21
C ARG A 145 4.27 9.49 3.67
N LEU A 146 4.87 10.44 4.38
CA LEU A 146 4.49 10.78 5.75
C LEU A 146 3.27 11.71 5.81
N SER A 147 2.84 12.26 4.66
CA SER A 147 1.65 13.13 4.60
C SER A 147 0.35 12.37 4.86
N PHE A 148 -0.68 13.11 5.28
CA PHE A 148 -2.04 12.57 5.45
C PHE A 148 -2.57 11.96 4.15
N GLN A 149 -2.32 12.58 3.00
CA GLN A 149 -2.81 12.11 1.70
C GLN A 149 -2.21 10.74 1.32
N ALA A 150 -0.99 10.42 1.79
CA ALA A 150 -0.34 9.14 1.50
C ALA A 150 -0.57 8.07 2.59
N SER A 151 -0.63 8.47 3.87
CA SER A 151 -0.69 7.55 5.01
C SER A 151 -2.05 7.51 5.73
N GLY A 152 -2.95 8.45 5.43
CA GLY A 152 -4.23 8.66 6.13
C GLY A 152 -5.24 7.53 5.94
N LEU A 153 -5.01 6.62 4.99
CA LEU A 153 -5.80 5.41 4.82
C LEU A 153 -5.67 4.46 6.03
N HIS A 154 -4.50 4.43 6.68
CA HIS A 154 -4.21 3.44 7.71
C HIS A 154 -5.10 3.51 8.96
N PRO A 155 -5.37 4.68 9.56
CA PRO A 155 -6.34 4.78 10.65
C PRO A 155 -7.75 4.31 10.28
N VAL A 156 -8.18 4.53 9.02
CA VAL A 156 -9.51 4.11 8.55
C VAL A 156 -9.59 2.59 8.46
N VAL A 157 -8.55 1.96 7.89
CA VAL A 157 -8.42 0.49 7.83
C VAL A 157 -8.39 -0.11 9.24
N ASP A 158 -7.64 0.49 10.17
CA ASP A 158 -7.59 0.07 11.57
C ASP A 158 -8.98 0.09 12.23
N LYS A 159 -9.72 1.18 12.04
CA LYS A 159 -11.09 1.33 12.54
C LYS A 159 -12.03 0.30 11.93
N ALA A 160 -11.96 0.08 10.62
CA ALA A 160 -12.78 -0.90 9.92
C ALA A 160 -12.53 -2.33 10.45
N ILE A 161 -11.26 -2.70 10.66
CA ILE A 161 -10.89 -3.99 11.25
C ILE A 161 -11.47 -4.16 12.65
N ARG A 162 -11.37 -3.13 13.50
CA ARG A 162 -11.94 -3.19 14.87
C ARG A 162 -13.46 -3.39 14.85
N ILE A 163 -14.16 -2.75 13.92
CA ILE A 163 -15.62 -2.91 13.76
C ILE A 163 -15.97 -4.31 13.24
N ALA A 164 -15.17 -4.86 12.34
CA ALA A 164 -15.44 -6.17 11.75
C ALA A 164 -15.16 -7.35 12.72
N LEU A 165 -14.28 -7.14 13.71
CA LEU A 165 -13.83 -8.19 14.63
C LEU A 165 -14.30 -8.02 16.09
N GLY A 166 -14.86 -6.86 16.43
CA GLY A 166 -15.46 -6.56 17.74
C GLY A 166 -16.97 -6.69 17.71
#